data_AF-A0ABD1INW8-F1
#
_entry.id   AF-A0ABD1INW8-F1
#
_cell.length_a   1.000
_cell.length_b   1.000
_cell.length_c   1.000
_cell.angle_alpha   90.00
_cell.angle_beta   90.00
_cell.angle_gamma   90.00
#
_symmetry.space_group_name_H-M   'P 1'
#
loop_
_entity.id
_entity.type
_entity.pdbx_description
1 polymer ?
#
loop_
_entity_poly.entity_id
_entity_poly.type
_entity_poly.pdbx_seq_one_letter_code
_entity_poly.pdbx_strand_id
1 'polypeptide(L)'
;MYPKCFFLLNVSLLVRVLVAYECTPCDHRTCPLKAPHVCENGRSVARDPCGCCDQCTRLEWELCGGQNWAMGYCALGLTCVSVNQTGLVNTHNPEAEVGVCKGAMAP
;
A
#
# COMPACT_ATOMS: atom_id res chain seq x y z
N MET A 1 -30.86 32.56 1.11
CA MET A 1 -31.02 31.73 -0.11
C MET A 1 -29.68 31.10 -0.53
N TYR A 2 -28.97 30.37 0.35
CA TYR A 2 -27.66 29.75 0.02
C TYR A 2 -27.28 28.40 0.71
N PRO A 3 -28.05 27.81 1.66
CA PRO A 3 -27.55 26.64 2.39
C PRO A 3 -27.49 25.37 1.52
N LYS A 4 -28.35 25.31 0.49
CA LYS A 4 -28.47 24.16 -0.42
C LYS A 4 -27.26 24.04 -1.35
N CYS A 5 -26.71 25.16 -1.84
CA CYS A 5 -25.50 25.17 -2.66
C CYS A 5 -24.25 24.82 -1.85
N PHE A 6 -24.13 25.34 -0.62
CA PHE A 6 -23.01 24.99 0.25
C PHE A 6 -23.01 23.50 0.61
N PHE A 7 -24.18 22.92 0.88
CA PHE A 7 -24.32 21.49 1.14
C PHE A 7 -23.92 20.64 -0.08
N LEU A 8 -24.40 20.99 -1.28
CA LEU A 8 -24.04 20.28 -2.52
C LEU A 8 -22.55 20.37 -2.85
N LEU A 9 -21.92 21.52 -2.58
CA LEU A 9 -20.49 21.71 -2.78
C LEU A 9 -19.65 20.82 -1.84
N ASN A 10 -20.05 20.74 -0.57
CA ASN A 10 -19.39 19.86 0.42
C ASN A 10 -19.58 18.38 0.08
N VAL A 11 -20.79 17.97 -0.33
CA VAL A 11 -21.06 16.60 -0.77
C VAL A 11 -20.22 16.25 -2.00
N SER A 12 -20.12 17.15 -2.99
CA SER A 12 -19.30 16.92 -4.18
C SER A 12 -17.80 16.81 -3.87
N LEU A 13 -17.30 17.56 -2.89
CA LEU A 13 -15.92 17.47 -2.43
C LEU A 13 -15.65 16.13 -1.71
N LEU A 14 -16.56 15.68 -0.84
CA LEU A 14 -16.46 14.37 -0.20
C LEU A 14 -16.45 13.21 -1.21
N VAL A 15 -17.30 13.25 -2.23
CA VAL A 15 -17.36 12.20 -3.27
C VAL A 15 -16.05 12.13 -4.05
N ARG A 16 -15.40 13.25 -4.35
CA ARG A 16 -14.10 13.26 -5.05
C ARG A 16 -12.96 12.68 -4.20
N VAL A 17 -13.01 12.84 -2.88
CA VAL A 17 -12.03 12.23 -1.96
C VAL A 17 -12.21 10.71 -1.90
N LEU A 18 -13.44 10.21 -2.02
CA LEU A 18 -13.73 8.77 -2.12
C LEU A 18 -13.30 8.18 -3.46
N VAL A 19 -13.32 8.97 -4.54
CA VAL A 19 -12.98 8.56 -5.93
C VAL A 19 -11.49 8.84 -6.24
N ALA A 20 -10.58 8.51 -5.33
CA ALA A 20 -9.14 8.68 -5.53
C ALA A 20 -8.32 7.38 -5.45
N TYR A 21 -8.96 6.22 -5.32
CA TYR A 21 -8.32 4.91 -5.42
C TYR A 21 -9.09 4.04 -6.40
N GLU A 22 -8.82 4.22 -7.70
CA GLU A 22 -9.30 3.32 -8.75
C GLU A 22 -8.50 2.01 -8.67
N CYS A 23 -8.80 1.20 -7.66
CA CYS A 23 -8.27 -0.15 -7.55
C CYS A 23 -8.78 -0.97 -8.72
N THR A 24 -7.87 -1.59 -9.49
CA THR A 24 -8.29 -2.52 -10.53
C THR A 24 -8.96 -3.75 -9.89
N PRO A 25 -9.95 -4.37 -10.53
CA PRO A 25 -10.57 -5.59 -10.02
C PRO A 25 -9.50 -6.64 -9.71
N CYS A 26 -9.51 -7.14 -8.48
CA CYS A 26 -8.51 -8.08 -7.99
C CYS A 26 -8.71 -9.48 -8.60
N ASP A 27 -7.68 -10.00 -9.28
CA ASP A 27 -7.64 -11.40 -9.66
C ASP A 27 -6.94 -12.24 -8.58
N HIS A 28 -7.72 -12.74 -7.62
CA HIS A 28 -7.20 -13.57 -6.53
C HIS A 28 -6.48 -14.84 -6.99
N ARG A 29 -6.66 -15.30 -8.24
CA ARG A 29 -5.93 -16.45 -8.79
C ARG A 29 -4.45 -16.15 -9.02
N THR A 30 -4.10 -14.86 -9.17
CA THR A 30 -2.73 -14.40 -9.34
C THR A 30 -2.01 -14.14 -8.02
N CYS A 31 -2.75 -14.16 -6.90
CA CYS A 31 -2.13 -13.97 -5.60
C CYS A 31 -1.12 -15.09 -5.30
N PRO A 32 0.01 -14.77 -4.67
CA PRO A 32 0.96 -15.79 -4.25
C PRO A 32 0.26 -16.81 -3.34
N LEU A 33 0.40 -18.10 -3.67
CA LEU A 33 -0.23 -19.21 -2.94
C LEU A 33 0.16 -19.26 -1.44
N LYS A 34 1.27 -18.61 -1.08
CA LYS A 34 1.74 -18.47 0.30
C LYS A 34 1.22 -17.17 0.91
N ALA A 35 -0.07 -17.10 1.19
CA ALA A 35 -0.51 -16.40 2.39
C ALA A 35 -0.50 -17.46 3.49
N PRO A 36 0.59 -17.61 4.26
CA PRO A 36 0.58 -18.64 5.28
C PRO A 36 -0.46 -18.22 6.30
N HIS A 37 -1.37 -19.13 6.63
CA HIS A 37 -2.33 -18.95 7.74
C HIS A 37 -1.62 -18.58 9.06
N VAL A 38 -0.29 -18.72 9.12
CA VAL A 38 0.60 -18.27 10.18
C VAL A 38 1.84 -17.61 9.55
N CYS A 39 1.99 -16.30 9.71
CA CYS A 39 3.26 -15.63 9.41
C CYS A 39 4.28 -15.94 10.51
N GLU A 40 5.39 -16.56 10.16
CA GLU A 40 6.44 -16.96 11.11
C GLU A 40 7.43 -15.81 11.41
N ASN A 41 8.20 -15.97 12.49
CA ASN A 41 9.29 -15.07 12.89
C ASN A 41 8.86 -13.62 13.18
N GLY A 42 7.72 -13.44 13.85
CA GLY A 42 7.23 -12.10 14.25
C GLY A 42 6.68 -11.26 13.09
N ARG A 43 6.48 -11.87 11.92
CA ARG A 43 5.78 -11.23 10.80
C ARG A 43 4.28 -11.24 11.05
N SER A 44 3.58 -10.26 10.51
CA SER A 44 2.13 -10.17 10.51
C SER A 44 1.58 -10.25 9.09
N VAL A 45 0.28 -10.45 8.93
CA VAL A 45 -0.35 -10.41 7.60
C VAL A 45 -0.49 -8.95 7.18
N ALA A 46 -0.04 -8.63 5.97
CA ALA A 46 -0.22 -7.35 5.31
C ALA A 46 -0.91 -7.52 3.96
N ARG A 47 -1.62 -6.46 3.56
CA ARG A 47 -2.30 -6.34 2.28
C ARG A 47 -1.87 -5.07 1.59
N ASP A 48 -2.04 -5.06 0.28
CA ASP A 48 -1.94 -3.84 -0.52
C ASP A 48 -2.99 -2.80 -0.10
N PRO A 49 -2.79 -1.51 -0.42
CA PRO A 49 -3.78 -0.47 -0.13
C PRO A 49 -5.18 -0.74 -0.72
N CYS A 50 -5.27 -1.55 -1.77
CA CYS A 50 -6.52 -2.00 -2.39
C CYS A 50 -7.06 -3.32 -1.81
N GLY A 51 -6.34 -4.01 -0.92
CA GLY A 51 -6.80 -5.19 -0.20
C GLY A 51 -6.92 -6.49 -1.00
N CYS A 52 -6.21 -6.63 -2.11
CA CYS A 52 -6.29 -7.75 -3.04
C CYS A 52 -5.64 -9.05 -2.56
N CYS A 53 -4.35 -9.03 -2.17
CA CYS A 53 -3.61 -10.25 -1.81
C CYS A 53 -3.00 -10.19 -0.41
N ASP A 54 -3.11 -11.30 0.33
CA ASP A 54 -2.49 -11.47 1.64
C ASP A 54 -1.02 -11.88 1.48
N GLN A 55 -0.12 -11.19 2.17
CA GLN A 55 1.31 -11.52 2.24
C GLN A 55 1.81 -11.35 3.68
N CYS A 56 2.89 -12.04 4.04
CA CYS A 56 3.56 -11.72 5.31
C CYS A 56 4.38 -10.44 5.19
N THR A 57 4.34 -9.63 6.23
CA THR A 57 5.13 -8.41 6.31
C THR A 57 6.63 -8.69 6.22
N ARG A 58 7.33 -7.82 5.52
CA ARG A 58 8.77 -7.73 5.44
C ARG A 58 9.33 -7.03 6.67
N LEU A 59 10.40 -7.59 7.20
CA LEU A 59 11.10 -7.04 8.36
C LEU A 59 12.08 -5.94 7.94
N GLU A 60 12.69 -5.27 8.92
CA GLU A 60 13.68 -4.24 8.66
C GLU A 60 14.81 -4.78 7.77
N TRP A 61 15.23 -3.98 6.79
CA TRP A 61 16.24 -4.29 5.78
C TRP A 61 15.87 -5.36 4.75
N GLU A 62 14.68 -5.97 4.84
CA GLU A 62 14.18 -6.83 3.77
C GLU A 62 13.68 -6.02 2.57
N LEU A 63 13.75 -6.64 1.38
CA LEU A 63 13.27 -6.05 0.14
C LEU A 63 11.74 -5.89 0.16
N CYS A 64 11.25 -4.79 -0.38
CA CYS A 64 9.84 -4.44 -0.45
C CYS A 64 9.50 -3.73 -1.77
N GLY A 65 8.21 -3.59 -2.07
CA GLY A 65 7.76 -2.97 -3.32
C GLY A 65 7.91 -3.93 -4.51
N GLY A 66 8.51 -3.46 -5.61
CA GLY A 66 8.52 -4.22 -6.86
C GLY A 66 7.17 -4.15 -7.59
N GLN A 67 7.14 -4.48 -8.88
CA GLN A 67 5.92 -4.44 -9.70
C GLN A 67 4.77 -5.18 -9.00
N ASN A 68 3.63 -4.52 -8.83
CA ASN A 68 2.45 -5.03 -8.13
C ASN A 68 2.77 -5.57 -6.71
N TRP A 69 3.79 -5.01 -6.06
CA TRP A 69 4.27 -5.41 -4.75
C TRP A 69 4.71 -6.88 -4.65
N ALA A 70 5.33 -7.39 -5.72
CA ALA A 70 5.89 -8.75 -5.74
C ALA A 70 6.95 -9.00 -4.66
N MET A 71 7.66 -7.96 -4.19
CA MET A 71 8.63 -8.08 -3.11
C MET A 71 7.97 -7.96 -1.72
N GLY A 72 6.72 -7.52 -1.63
CA GLY A 72 5.93 -7.50 -0.41
C GLY A 72 5.92 -6.16 0.35
N TYR A 73 5.18 -6.15 1.46
CA TYR A 73 4.88 -4.96 2.27
C TYR A 73 5.67 -4.96 3.56
N CYS A 74 6.13 -3.81 4.03
CA CYS A 74 6.85 -3.71 5.30
C CYS A 74 5.93 -3.92 6.52
N ALA A 75 6.53 -4.38 7.63
CA ALA A 75 5.86 -4.48 8.92
C ALA A 75 5.46 -3.11 9.48
N LEU A 76 4.54 -3.12 10.45
CA LEU A 76 4.07 -1.90 11.10
C LEU A 76 5.24 -1.10 11.71
N GLY A 77 5.26 0.21 11.44
CA GLY A 77 6.34 1.10 11.87
C GLY A 77 7.55 1.16 10.92
N LEU A 78 7.54 0.37 9.83
CA LEU A 78 8.54 0.41 8.78
C LEU A 78 7.94 1.00 7.49
N THR A 79 8.80 1.66 6.73
CA THR A 79 8.46 2.28 5.46
C THR A 79 9.32 1.70 4.35
N CYS A 80 8.72 1.42 3.19
CA CYS A 80 9.45 0.96 2.02
C CYS A 80 10.16 2.14 1.35
N VAL A 81 11.49 2.19 1.47
CA VAL A 81 12.31 3.28 0.94
C VAL A 81 13.06 2.78 -0.28
N SER A 82 12.97 3.52 -1.39
CA SER A 82 13.64 3.16 -2.65
C SER A 82 15.15 3.06 -2.47
N VAL A 83 15.76 2.02 -3.06
CA VAL A 83 17.22 1.90 -3.12
C VAL A 83 17.86 2.95 -4.04
N ASN A 84 17.10 3.50 -4.99
CA ASN A 84 17.53 4.54 -5.93
C ASN A 84 17.43 5.97 -5.35
N GLN A 85 17.16 6.11 -4.05
CA GLN A 85 17.21 7.38 -3.32
C GLN A 85 16.19 8.45 -3.76
N THR A 86 15.17 8.07 -4.52
CA THR A 86 14.05 8.95 -4.96
C THR A 86 12.99 9.20 -3.87
N GLY A 87 13.09 8.54 -2.72
CA GLY A 87 12.17 8.71 -1.58
C GLY A 87 11.30 7.49 -1.30
N LEU A 88 10.01 7.73 -1.00
CA LEU A 88 9.02 6.67 -0.76
C LEU A 88 8.67 5.95 -2.06
N VAL A 89 8.43 4.63 -1.99
CA VAL A 89 7.93 3.89 -3.15
C VAL A 89 6.52 4.38 -3.50
N ASN A 90 6.37 4.90 -4.71
CA ASN A 90 5.11 5.43 -5.22
C ASN A 90 4.06 4.32 -5.32
N THR A 91 2.94 4.46 -4.61
CA THR A 91 1.82 3.51 -4.59
C THR A 91 0.97 3.51 -5.88
N HIS A 92 1.18 4.44 -6.81
CA HIS A 92 0.24 4.78 -7.89
C HIS A 92 0.72 4.51 -9.35
N ASN A 93 1.78 3.72 -9.60
CA ASN A 93 2.33 3.33 -10.95
C ASN A 93 3.35 4.35 -11.56
N PRO A 94 4.33 3.99 -12.44
CA PRO A 94 4.83 2.68 -12.93
C PRO A 94 6.31 2.43 -12.58
N GLU A 95 6.76 1.17 -12.63
CA GLU A 95 8.10 0.72 -12.17
C GLU A 95 8.24 0.81 -10.65
N ALA A 96 7.43 0.04 -9.92
CA ALA A 96 7.50 -0.02 -8.47
C ALA A 96 8.92 -0.40 -8.03
N GLU A 97 9.66 0.63 -7.64
CA GLU A 97 11.07 0.55 -7.30
C GLU A 97 11.22 -0.46 -6.16
N VAL A 98 12.18 -1.36 -6.31
CA VAL A 98 12.54 -2.26 -5.22
C VAL A 98 13.11 -1.39 -4.12
N GLY A 99 12.46 -1.41 -2.96
CA GLY A 99 12.92 -0.70 -1.78
C GLY A 99 13.44 -1.65 -0.71
N VAL A 100 13.83 -1.06 0.40
CA VAL A 100 14.11 -1.77 1.66
C VAL A 100 13.26 -1.20 2.78
N CYS A 101 12.78 -2.07 3.67
CA CYS A 101 12.03 -1.64 4.84
C CYS A 101 12.95 -0.96 5.85
N LYS A 102 12.67 0.31 6.18
CA LYS A 102 13.41 1.07 7.19
C LYS A 102 12.47 1.60 8.26
N GLY A 103 12.95 1.73 9.48
CA GLY A 103 12.20 2.42 10.54
C GLY A 103 11.70 3.77 10.04
N ALA A 104 10.39 4.03 10.20
CA ALA A 104 9.86 5.36 9.97
C ALA A 104 10.61 6.32 10.88
N MET A 105 11.45 7.17 10.31
CA MET A 105 12.07 8.26 11.06
C MET A 105 10.91 9.16 11.52
N ALA A 106 10.57 9.07 12.81
CA ALA A 106 9.66 10.03 13.42
C ALA A 106 10.28 11.43 13.21
N PRO A 107 9.53 12.41 12.70
CA PRO A 107 10.01 13.79 12.60
C PRO A 107 10.33 14.38 13.98
#